data_AF-A0A1V3J6U2-F1
#
_entry.id   AF-A0A1V3J6U2-F1
#
_cell.length_a   1.000
_cell.length_b   1.000
_cell.length_c   1.000
_cell.angle_alpha   90.00
_cell.angle_beta   90.00
_cell.angle_gamma   90.00
#
_symmetry.space_group_name_H-M   'P 1'
#
loop_
_entity.id
_entity.type
_entity.pdbx_description
1 polymer ?
#
loop_
_entity_poly.entity_id
_entity_poly.type
_entity_poly.pdbx_seq_one_letter_code
_entity_poly.pdbx_strand_id
1 'polypeptide(L)'
;MKISLHHSCLDLFKSAKMQPHRNSSFINEFSEQARLAWESRDEGSDVARFAFSIPNEYGQQFHFFTVSLYRQGSNILTVRG
;
A
#
# COMPACT_ATOMS: atom_id res chain seq x y z
N MET A 1 13.07 0.45 -8.17
CA MET A 1 12.29 -0.76 -8.50
C MET A 1 10.82 -0.35 -8.67
N LYS A 2 10.06 -0.90 -9.64
CA LYS A 2 8.63 -0.58 -9.80
C LYS A 2 7.79 -1.66 -9.13
N ILE A 3 7.40 -1.43 -7.88
CA ILE A 3 6.42 -2.28 -7.17
C ILE A 3 5.02 -1.73 -7.42
N SER A 4 4.02 -2.59 -7.33
CA SER A 4 2.64 -2.15 -7.58
C SER A 4 1.67 -2.67 -6.51
N LEU A 5 0.73 -1.81 -6.14
CA LEU A 5 -0.29 -2.00 -5.11
C LEU A 5 -1.63 -2.43 -5.71
N HIS A 6 -2.22 -3.48 -5.14
CA HIS A 6 -3.52 -3.99 -5.58
C HIS A 6 -4.61 -2.89 -5.60
N HIS A 7 -5.61 -3.00 -6.48
CA HIS A 7 -6.68 -2.00 -6.65
C HIS A 7 -7.41 -1.65 -5.35
N SER A 8 -7.49 -2.55 -4.37
CA SER A 8 -8.06 -2.27 -3.05
C SER A 8 -7.32 -1.14 -2.30
N CYS A 9 -6.09 -0.82 -2.68
CA CYS A 9 -5.36 0.34 -2.17
C CYS A 9 -5.88 1.66 -2.77
N LEU A 10 -6.55 1.65 -3.94
CA LEU A 10 -7.12 2.86 -4.55
C LEU A 10 -8.15 3.52 -3.66
N ASP A 11 -8.97 2.76 -2.94
CA ASP A 11 -9.94 3.34 -2.01
C ASP A 11 -9.23 4.08 -0.88
N LEU A 12 -8.04 3.63 -0.47
CA LEU A 12 -7.19 4.31 0.50
C LEU A 12 -6.71 5.67 -0.02
N PHE A 13 -6.17 5.71 -1.25
CA PHE A 13 -5.60 6.92 -1.85
C PHE A 13 -6.65 7.89 -2.38
N LYS A 14 -7.78 7.40 -2.92
CA LYS A 14 -8.87 8.23 -3.43
C LYS A 14 -9.58 8.98 -2.31
N SER A 15 -9.81 8.31 -1.17
CA SER A 15 -10.43 8.94 0.00
C SER A 15 -9.44 9.79 0.83
N ALA A 16 -8.13 9.61 0.64
CA ALA A 16 -7.11 10.38 1.36
C ALA A 16 -7.22 11.90 1.14
N LYS A 17 -7.63 12.35 -0.05
CA LYS A 17 -7.86 13.78 -0.33
C LYS A 17 -9.04 14.38 0.45
N MET A 18 -9.97 13.55 0.91
CA MET A 18 -11.15 13.98 1.66
C MET A 18 -11.06 13.70 3.16
N GLN A 19 -9.99 13.05 3.63
CA GLN A 19 -9.78 12.73 5.04
C GLN A 19 -8.52 13.42 5.58
N PRO A 20 -8.64 14.35 6.55
CA PRO A 20 -7.51 15.13 7.06
C PRO A 20 -6.41 14.25 7.70
N HIS A 21 -6.77 13.06 8.17
CA HIS A 21 -5.85 12.10 8.79
C HIS A 21 -5.00 11.28 7.80
N ARG A 22 -5.27 11.39 6.48
CA ARG A 22 -4.55 10.68 5.41
C ARG A 22 -3.69 11.63 4.58
N ASN A 23 -2.90 12.44 5.29
CA ASN A 23 -2.01 13.44 4.72
C ASN A 23 -0.78 12.81 4.01
N SER A 24 0.13 13.65 3.51
CA SER A 24 1.36 13.18 2.85
C SER A 24 2.23 12.27 3.72
N SER A 25 2.26 12.49 5.04
CA SER A 25 2.99 11.63 5.98
C SER A 25 2.42 10.22 6.01
N PHE A 26 1.10 10.08 6.03
CA PHE A 26 0.41 8.79 5.97
C PHE A 26 0.73 8.03 4.68
N ILE A 27 0.74 8.73 3.54
CA ILE A 27 1.09 8.15 2.23
C ILE A 27 2.55 7.69 2.19
N ASN A 28 3.46 8.47 2.77
CA ASN A 28 4.88 8.12 2.83
C ASN A 28 5.11 6.89 3.73
N GLU A 29 4.48 6.86 4.90
CA GLU A 29 4.57 5.72 5.81
C GLU A 29 4.02 4.44 5.16
N PHE A 30 2.86 4.53 4.50
CA PHE A 30 2.30 3.42 3.75
C PHE A 30 3.26 2.91 2.67
N SER A 31 3.85 3.84 1.90
CA SER A 31 4.77 3.50 0.80
C SER A 31 6.04 2.83 1.32
N GLU A 32 6.55 3.28 2.48
CA GLU A 32 7.72 2.70 3.11
C GLU A 32 7.43 1.29 3.65
N GLN A 33 6.29 1.08 4.29
CA GLN A 33 5.87 -0.26 4.74
C GLN A 33 5.68 -1.22 3.55
N ALA A 34 5.11 -0.73 2.45
CA ALA A 34 4.98 -1.50 1.21
C ALA A 34 6.36 -1.88 0.63
N ARG A 35 7.34 -0.97 0.67
CA ARG A 35 8.73 -1.22 0.23
C ARG A 35 9.41 -2.25 1.13
N LEU A 36 9.33 -2.09 2.45
CA LEU A 36 9.93 -2.99 3.42
C LEU A 36 9.38 -4.41 3.27
N ALA A 37 8.05 -4.55 3.15
CA ALA A 37 7.42 -5.84 2.94
C ALA A 37 7.86 -6.52 1.63
N TRP A 38 8.10 -5.72 0.59
CA TRP A 38 8.61 -6.23 -0.67
C TRP A 38 10.06 -6.72 -0.55
N GLU A 39 10.89 -6.00 0.18
CA GLU A 39 12.30 -6.33 0.39
C GLU A 39 12.50 -7.51 1.34
N SER A 40 11.60 -7.70 2.30
CA SER A 40 11.63 -8.81 3.27
C SER A 40 10.91 -10.07 2.81
N ARG A 41 10.34 -10.08 1.60
CA ARG A 41 9.62 -11.24 1.07
C ARG A 41 10.57 -12.43 0.85
N ASP A 42 10.01 -13.63 0.89
CA ASP A 42 10.75 -14.85 0.58
C ASP A 42 11.32 -14.80 -0.84
N GLU A 43 12.57 -15.27 -0.98
CA GLU A 43 13.25 -15.33 -2.27
C GLU A 43 12.47 -16.25 -3.23
N GLY A 44 12.10 -15.72 -4.40
CA GLY A 44 11.22 -16.41 -5.36
C GLY A 44 9.72 -16.13 -5.18
N SER A 45 9.30 -15.40 -4.14
CA SER A 45 7.92 -14.91 -4.06
C SER A 45 7.70 -13.70 -4.97
N ASP A 46 6.58 -13.73 -5.71
CA ASP A 46 6.13 -12.63 -6.56
C ASP A 46 5.18 -11.65 -5.84
N VAL A 47 4.85 -11.95 -4.60
CA VAL A 47 3.90 -11.22 -3.76
C VAL A 47 4.41 -11.11 -2.34
N ALA A 48 4.11 -9.98 -1.69
CA ALA A 48 4.31 -9.81 -0.25
C ALA A 48 3.08 -9.14 0.36
N ARG A 49 2.83 -9.44 1.63
CA ARG A 49 1.69 -8.89 2.38
C ARG A 49 2.20 -8.10 3.58
N PHE A 50 1.52 -7.00 3.89
CA PHE A 50 1.81 -6.22 5.08
C PHE A 50 0.53 -5.69 5.72
N ALA A 51 0.54 -5.57 7.05
CA ALA A 51 -0.52 -4.91 7.78
C ALA A 51 -0.21 -3.42 7.87
N PHE A 52 -1.23 -2.58 7.73
CA PHE A 52 -1.10 -1.14 7.89
C PHE A 52 -2.30 -0.57 8.63
N SER A 53 -2.04 0.35 9.57
CA SER A 53 -3.08 1.02 10.34
C SER A 53 -3.71 2.12 9.49
N ILE A 54 -5.01 2.03 9.27
CA ILE A 54 -5.80 3.07 8.60
C ILE A 54 -6.56 3.85 9.70
N PRO A 55 -6.25 5.13 9.91
CA PRO A 55 -7.05 5.98 10.78
C PRO A 55 -8.41 6.23 10.12
N ASN A 56 -9.45 6.15 10.95
CA ASN A 56 -10.83 6.51 10.63
C ASN A 56 -11.41 7.40 11.74
N GLU A 57 -12.62 7.92 11.54
CA GLU A 57 -13.28 8.82 12.50
C GLU A 57 -13.61 8.15 13.85
N TYR A 58 -13.55 6.82 13.91
CA TYR A 58 -13.86 6.00 15.09
C TYR A 58 -12.61 5.37 15.73
N GLY A 59 -11.40 5.71 15.27
CA GLY A 59 -10.13 5.14 15.74
C GLY A 59 -9.21 4.63 14.63
N GLN A 60 -8.52 3.51 14.89
CA GLN A 60 -7.59 2.89 13.94
C GLN A 60 -8.04 1.46 13.60
N GLN A 61 -8.07 1.13 12.30
CA GLN A 61 -8.33 -0.22 11.81
C GLN A 61 -7.13 -0.73 11.02
N PHE A 62 -6.65 -1.92 11.37
CA PHE A 62 -5.59 -2.57 10.61
C PHE A 62 -6.15 -3.25 9.37
N HIS A 63 -5.50 -3.03 8.23
CA HIS A 63 -5.80 -3.70 6.98
C HIS A 63 -4.57 -4.38 6.41
N PHE A 64 -4.79 -5.54 5.80
CA PHE A 64 -3.75 -6.26 5.08
C PHE A 64 -3.72 -5.83 3.62
N PHE A 65 -2.55 -5.40 3.18
CA PHE A 65 -2.27 -5.00 1.83
C PHE A 65 -1.37 -6.02 1.16
N THR A 66 -1.52 -6.17 -0.15
CA THR A 66 -0.66 -7.03 -0.97
C THR A 66 0.10 -6.16 -1.98
N VAL A 67 1.41 -6.31 -1.98
CA VAL A 67 2.33 -5.78 -3.00
C VAL A 67 2.78 -6.91 -3.90
N SER A 68 2.89 -6.65 -5.19
CA SER A 68 3.39 -7.61 -6.16
C SER A 68 4.33 -6.95 -7.15
N LEU A 69 5.10 -7.79 -7.88
CA LEU A 69 5.77 -7.35 -9.10
C LEU A 69 4.74 -6.78 -10.08
N TYR A 70 5.10 -5.69 -10.74
CA TYR A 70 4.29 -5.12 -11.80
C TYR A 70 4.20 -6.11 -12.96
N ARG A 71 3.03 -6.73 -13.13
CA ARG A 71 2.70 -7.53 -14.33
C ARG A 71 1.78 -6.70 -15.22
N GLN A 72 2.18 -6.52 -16.48
CA GLN A 72 1.33 -5.91 -17.51
C GLN A 72 0.00 -6.70 -17.58
N GLY A 73 -1.11 -6.07 -17.21
CA GLY A 73 -2.45 -6.66 -17.30
C GLY A 73 -3.23 -6.77 -15.98
N SER A 74 -2.60 -6.55 -14.83
CA SER A 74 -3.30 -6.52 -13.54
C SER A 74 -3.64 -5.09 -13.12
N ASN A 75 -4.86 -4.88 -12.60
CA ASN A 75 -5.38 -3.62 -12.03
C ASN A 75 -4.58 -3.14 -10.82
N ILE A 76 -3.33 -2.71 -11.02
CA ILE A 76 -2.38 -2.47 -9.92
C ILE A 76 -1.73 -1.09 -10.11
N LEU A 77 -1.77 -0.25 -9.07
CA LEU A 77 -1.19 1.10 -9.03
C LEU A 77 0.33 1.04 -8.86
N THR A 78 1.07 1.86 -9.60
CA THR A 78 2.53 1.98 -9.45
C THR A 78 2.87 2.85 -8.23
N VAL A 79 3.67 2.33 -7.29
CA VAL A 79 4.30 3.16 -6.25
C VAL A 79 5.60 3.70 -6.83
N ARG A 80 5.70 5.01 -7.02
CA ARG A 80 6.98 5.69 -7.24
C ARG A 80 7.46 6.18 -5.88
N GLY A 81 8.62 5.69 -5.45
CA GLY A 81 9.46 6.38 -4.46
C GLY A 81 10.14 7.58 -5.07
#